data_AF-N2AN54-F1
#
_entry.id   AF-N2AN54-F1
#
_cell.length_a   1.000
_cell.length_b   1.000
_cell.length_c   1.000
_cell.angle_alpha   90.00
_cell.angle_beta   90.00
_cell.angle_gamma   90.00
#
_symmetry.space_group_name_H-M   'P 1'
#
loop_
_entity.id
_entity.type
_entity.pdbx_description
1 polymer ?
#
loop_
_entity_poly.entity_id
_entity_poly.type
_entity_poly.pdbx_seq_one_letter_code
_entity_poly.pdbx_strand_id
1 'polypeptide(L)'
;MTGPYGCLVTKAIHKKHTYKEYIGVDACAANLMRPAMYSAYHYITVMGKEHALCDHKYDIVGSLCENNDKFAVDRMLSEIEKKDYFATFDCFDILKNMNYNGV
;
A
#
# COMPACT_ATOMS: atom_id res chain seq x y z
N MET A 1 10.13 -6.77 -21.15
CA MET A 1 9.75 -7.84 -20.20
C MET A 1 10.49 -7.58 -18.89
N THR A 2 9.89 -6.84 -17.97
CA THR A 2 10.51 -6.40 -16.70
C THR A 2 9.53 -6.49 -15.51
N GLY A 3 8.38 -7.15 -15.70
CA GLY A 3 7.28 -7.24 -14.73
C GLY A 3 7.65 -7.65 -13.29
N PRO A 4 8.54 -8.63 -13.03
CA PRO A 4 8.75 -9.15 -11.68
C PRO A 4 9.75 -8.37 -10.81
N TYR A 5 10.39 -7.31 -11.31
CA TYR A 5 11.49 -6.64 -10.59
C TYR A 5 11.13 -5.27 -9.98
N GLY A 6 9.90 -4.79 -10.18
CA GLY A 6 9.41 -3.54 -9.59
C GLY A 6 8.76 -3.75 -8.23
N CYS A 7 9.29 -3.10 -7.20
CA CYS A 7 8.62 -2.96 -5.90
C CYS A 7 8.35 -1.48 -5.62
N LEU A 8 7.16 -1.18 -5.09
CA LEU A 8 6.85 0.14 -4.55
C LEU A 8 7.11 0.10 -3.05
N VAL A 9 8.02 0.96 -2.60
CA VAL A 9 8.25 1.17 -1.17
C VAL A 9 7.38 2.34 -0.70
N THR A 10 6.57 2.10 0.33
CA THR A 10 5.69 3.11 0.93
C THR A 10 5.90 3.17 2.43
N LYS A 11 5.52 4.27 3.06
CA LYS A 11 5.69 4.51 4.49
C LYS A 11 4.36 4.68 5.19
N ALA A 12 4.17 4.04 6.33
CA ALA A 12 3.04 4.28 7.23
C ALA A 12 3.07 5.70 7.78
N ILE A 13 2.16 6.56 7.34
CA ILE A 13 2.01 7.92 7.85
C ILE A 13 0.95 7.98 8.95
N HIS A 14 -0.17 7.29 8.75
CA HIS A 14 -1.31 7.33 9.67
C HIS A 14 -1.81 5.92 9.97
N LYS A 15 -2.23 5.73 11.22
CA LYS A 15 -2.96 4.56 11.69
C LYS A 15 -4.28 5.06 12.24
N LYS A 16 -5.39 4.50 11.77
CA LYS A 16 -6.74 4.87 12.20
C LYS A 16 -7.50 3.60 12.53
N HIS A 17 -8.06 3.58 13.74
CA HIS A 17 -9.01 2.55 14.15
C HIS A 17 -10.43 3.08 13.96
N THR A 18 -11.30 2.31 13.32
CA THR A 18 -12.74 2.60 13.26
C THR A 18 -13.50 1.28 13.35
N TYR A 19 -13.94 0.70 12.23
CA TYR A 19 -14.50 -0.66 12.21
C TYR A 19 -13.45 -1.73 11.88
N LYS A 20 -12.36 -1.30 11.25
CA LYS A 20 -11.16 -2.08 10.90
C LYS A 20 -9.93 -1.24 11.21
N GLU A 21 -8.77 -1.88 11.20
CA GLU A 21 -7.50 -1.18 11.27
C GLU A 21 -7.12 -0.64 9.89
N TYR A 22 -7.02 0.68 9.77
CA TYR A 22 -6.59 1.36 8.55
C TYR A 22 -5.18 1.90 8.69
N ILE A 23 -4.34 1.61 7.71
CA ILE A 23 -2.99 2.18 7.59
C ILE A 23 -2.95 3.06 6.36
N GLY A 24 -2.84 4.36 6.59
CA GLY A 24 -2.58 5.34 5.55
C GLY A 24 -1.09 5.37 5.22
N VAL A 25 -0.76 5.20 3.94
CA VAL A 25 0.62 5.27 3.43
C VAL A 25 0.90 6.57 2.68
N ASP A 26 2.18 6.92 2.53
CA ASP A 26 2.64 8.10 1.78
C ASP A 26 2.59 7.97 0.25
N ALA A 27 2.03 6.87 -0.26
CA ALA A 27 1.79 6.66 -1.68
C ALA A 27 0.31 6.80 -2.03
N CYS A 28 0.01 7.14 -3.27
CA CYS A 28 -1.35 7.17 -3.79
C CYS A 28 -1.51 6.36 -5.08
N ALA A 29 -2.75 6.16 -5.52
CA ALA A 29 -3.09 5.54 -6.80
C ALA A 29 -2.37 6.16 -8.02
N ALA A 30 -1.82 7.37 -7.91
CA ALA A 30 -0.99 7.97 -8.96
C ALA A 30 0.40 7.33 -9.08
N ASN A 31 0.92 6.73 -8.00
CA ASN A 31 2.15 5.94 -7.97
C ASN A 31 1.93 4.47 -8.37
N LEU A 32 0.69 4.00 -8.31
CA LEU A 32 0.29 2.63 -8.68
C LEU A 32 -1.21 2.69 -8.99
N MET A 33 -1.57 2.86 -10.25
CA MET A 33 -2.96 3.02 -10.68
C MET A 33 -3.68 1.67 -10.73
N ARG A 34 -2.93 0.57 -10.87
CA ARG A 34 -3.45 -0.79 -10.97
C ARG A 34 -4.27 -1.33 -9.78
N PRO A 35 -3.95 -1.10 -8.50
CA PRO A 35 -4.77 -1.57 -7.38
C PRO A 35 -6.12 -0.84 -7.36
N ALA A 36 -6.11 0.46 -7.67
CA ALA A 36 -7.31 1.31 -7.72
C ALA A 36 -8.21 1.05 -8.95
N MET A 37 -7.63 0.62 -10.08
CA MET A 37 -8.39 0.33 -11.32
C MET A 37 -8.83 -1.13 -11.47
N TYR A 38 -8.02 -2.10 -11.06
CA TYR A 38 -8.25 -3.52 -11.38
C TYR A 38 -8.48 -4.41 -10.16
N SER A 39 -8.48 -3.87 -8.94
CA SER A 39 -8.47 -4.67 -7.70
C SER A 39 -7.39 -5.77 -7.74
N ALA A 40 -6.25 -5.45 -8.34
CA ALA A 40 -5.17 -6.40 -8.54
C ALA A 40 -4.58 -6.82 -7.19
N TYR A 41 -4.43 -8.12 -6.97
CA TYR A 41 -3.77 -8.63 -5.78
C TYR A 41 -2.28 -8.36 -5.89
N HIS A 42 -1.76 -7.48 -5.04
CA HIS A 42 -0.32 -7.30 -4.86
C HIS A 42 0.13 -7.92 -3.54
N TYR A 43 1.32 -8.52 -3.54
CA TYR A 43 1.94 -9.00 -2.31
C TYR A 43 2.55 -7.80 -1.58
N ILE A 44 2.20 -7.62 -0.31
CA ILE A 44 2.68 -6.53 0.54
C ILE A 44 3.36 -7.16 1.74
N THR A 45 4.58 -6.72 2.04
CA THR A 45 5.29 -7.08 3.27
C THR A 45 5.69 -5.83 4.05
N VAL A 46 5.87 -5.99 5.36
CA VAL A 46 6.42 -4.95 6.24
C VAL A 46 7.92 -5.15 6.32
N MET A 47 8.69 -4.16 5.85
CA MET A 47 10.15 -4.25 5.83
C MET A 47 10.69 -4.33 7.27
N GLY A 48 11.55 -5.33 7.53
CA GLY A 48 12.12 -5.57 8.85
C GLY A 48 11.24 -6.39 9.80
N LYS A 49 10.01 -6.74 9.40
CA LYS A 49 9.10 -7.63 10.16
C LYS A 49 8.70 -8.85 9.34
N GLU A 50 9.52 -9.25 8.37
CA GLU A 50 9.22 -10.32 7.40
C GLU A 50 9.01 -11.71 8.05
N HIS A 51 9.60 -11.93 9.23
CA HIS A 51 9.48 -13.17 10.00
C HIS A 51 8.54 -13.04 11.21
N ALA A 52 7.92 -11.87 11.41
CA ALA A 52 6.98 -11.66 12.50
C ALA A 52 5.64 -12.33 12.17
N LEU A 53 4.90 -12.69 13.22
CA LEU A 53 3.57 -13.28 13.06
C LEU A 53 2.65 -12.30 12.34
N CYS A 54 1.94 -12.76 11.32
CA CYS A 54 0.90 -11.99 10.63
C CYS A 54 -0.45 -12.21 11.31
N ASP A 55 -0.59 -11.74 12.55
CA ASP A 55 -1.77 -11.93 13.39
C ASP A 55 -2.75 -10.74 13.38
N HIS A 56 -2.36 -9.63 12.77
CA HIS A 56 -3.20 -8.44 12.65
C HIS A 56 -3.75 -8.26 11.24
N LYS A 57 -4.99 -7.81 11.14
CA LYS A 57 -5.67 -7.56 9.87
C LYS A 57 -5.77 -6.06 9.59
N TYR A 58 -5.23 -5.62 8.46
CA TYR A 58 -5.17 -4.21 8.06
C TYR A 58 -5.73 -3.96 6.66
N ASP A 59 -6.34 -2.78 6.50
CA ASP A 59 -6.64 -2.16 5.22
C ASP A 59 -5.56 -1.09 4.93
N ILE A 60 -4.78 -1.29 3.86
CA ILE A 60 -3.75 -0.34 3.43
C ILE A 60 -4.35 0.61 2.41
N VAL A 61 -4.43 1.88 2.80
CA VAL A 61 -5.05 2.95 2.01
C VAL A 61 -4.00 3.99 1.64
N GLY A 62 -4.14 4.58 0.46
CA GLY A 62 -3.25 5.64 0.01
C GLY A 62 -3.56 6.98 0.66
N SER A 63 -2.85 8.01 0.19
CA SER A 63 -2.96 9.37 0.71
C SER A 63 -4.10 10.18 0.08
N LEU A 64 -4.79 9.68 -0.97
CA LEU A 64 -5.92 10.37 -1.58
C LEU A 64 -7.20 10.14 -0.76
N CYS A 65 -8.05 11.16 -0.71
CA CYS A 65 -9.37 11.10 -0.08
C CYS A 65 -10.41 10.40 -0.99
N GLU A 66 -9.98 9.42 -1.78
CA GLU A 66 -10.81 8.67 -2.73
C GLU A 66 -10.99 7.25 -2.21
N ASN A 67 -12.25 6.79 -2.13
CA ASN A 67 -12.57 5.47 -1.58
C ASN A 67 -11.96 4.30 -2.37
N ASN A 68 -11.52 4.55 -3.60
CA ASN A 68 -10.82 3.58 -4.45
C ASN A 68 -9.29 3.56 -4.26
N ASP A 69 -8.71 4.48 -3.47
CA ASP A 69 -7.27 4.52 -3.20
C ASP A 69 -6.89 3.49 -2.12
N LYS A 70 -7.16 2.21 -2.41
CA LYS A 70 -6.85 1.08 -1.53
C LYS A 70 -5.83 0.18 -2.21
N PHE A 71 -4.66 0.04 -1.58
CA PHE A 71 -3.60 -0.84 -2.05
C PHE A 71 -3.85 -2.29 -1.62
N ALA A 72 -4.46 -2.48 -0.45
CA ALA A 72 -4.79 -3.79 0.09
C ALA A 72 -5.98 -3.70 1.06
N VAL A 73 -6.84 -4.71 1.02
CA VAL A 73 -8.01 -4.82 1.89
C VAL A 73 -7.94 -6.16 2.62
N ASP A 74 -8.26 -6.15 3.91
CA ASP A 74 -8.30 -7.32 4.81
C ASP A 74 -7.01 -8.17 4.78
N ARG A 75 -5.83 -7.52 4.73
CA ARG A 75 -4.55 -8.24 4.70
C ARG A 75 -4.05 -8.56 6.09
N MET A 76 -3.68 -9.82 6.29
CA MET A 76 -2.97 -10.27 7.47
C MET A 76 -1.52 -9.83 7.35
N LEU A 77 -1.09 -8.94 8.24
CA LEU A 77 0.28 -8.45 8.33
C LEU A 77 0.70 -8.45 9.80
N SER A 78 2.00 -8.40 10.04
CA SER A 78 2.54 -8.19 11.37
C SER A 78 2.13 -6.83 11.94
N GLU A 79 2.31 -6.64 13.24
CA GLU A 79 1.99 -5.37 13.88
C GLU A 79 2.68 -4.19 13.18
N ILE A 80 1.86 -3.23 12.73
CA ILE A 80 2.31 -2.03 12.02
C ILE A 80 2.34 -0.84 12.98
N GLU A 81 3.47 -0.14 12.96
CA GLU A 81 3.67 1.13 13.65
C GLU A 81 3.80 2.29 12.65
N LYS A 82 3.57 3.51 13.15
CA LYS A 82 3.82 4.71 12.34
C LYS A 82 5.31 4.77 11.97
N LYS A 83 5.61 5.17 10.74
CA LYS A 83 6.94 5.23 10.13
C LYS A 83 7.53 3.88 9.68
N ASP A 84 6.81 2.77 9.85
CA ASP A 84 7.19 1.51 9.21
C ASP A 84 7.12 1.64 7.68
N TYR A 85 7.96 0.86 6.99
CA TYR A 85 8.02 0.82 5.54
C TYR A 85 7.39 -0.46 5.02
N PHE A 86 6.65 -0.37 3.93
CA PHE A 86 6.07 -1.50 3.22
C PHE A 86 6.73 -1.64 1.87
N ALA A 87 6.89 -2.88 1.41
CA ALA A 87 7.17 -3.16 0.02
C ALA A 87 5.99 -3.87 -0.60
N THR A 88 5.42 -3.23 -1.60
CA THR A 88 4.40 -3.81 -2.48
C THR A 88 5.11 -4.34 -3.72
N PHE A 89 5.10 -5.66 -3.89
CA PHE A 89 5.73 -6.36 -5.02
C PHE A 89 4.75 -6.54 -6.18
N ASP A 90 5.29 -6.82 -7.36
CA ASP A 90 4.55 -6.92 -8.63
C ASP A 90 3.99 -5.56 -9.11
N CYS A 91 4.76 -4.50 -8.88
CA CYS A 91 4.46 -3.17 -9.39
C CYS A 91 5.16 -2.96 -10.75
N PHE A 92 4.48 -3.30 -11.85
CA PHE A 92 4.90 -2.84 -13.18
C PHE A 92 4.34 -1.44 -13.53
N ASP A 93 3.77 -0.73 -12.57
CA ASP A 93 3.18 0.58 -12.80
C ASP A 93 4.15 1.68 -12.36
N ILE A 94 5.31 1.76 -13.02
CA ILE A 94 6.13 2.99 -12.97
C ILE A 94 5.46 4.07 -13.83
N LEU A 95 4.27 4.51 -13.42
CA LEU A 95 3.66 5.74 -13.91
C LEU A 95 4.46 6.91 -13.34
N LYS A 96 5.61 7.17 -13.95
CA LYS A 96 6.30 8.45 -13.81
C LYS A 96 5.33 9.54 -14.26
N ASN A 97 4.93 10.39 -13.31
CA ASN A 97 4.19 11.65 -13.53
C ASN A 97 2.71 11.52 -13.91
N MET A 98 1.92 10.77 -13.16
CA MET A 98 0.47 11.00 -13.14
C MET A 98 0.16 12.01 -12.03
N ASN A 99 -0.05 13.27 -12.41
CA ASN A 99 -0.28 14.35 -11.48
C ASN A 99 -1.76 14.37 -11.03
N TYR A 100 -2.15 13.41 -10.19
CA TYR A 100 -3.48 13.36 -9.54
C TYR A 100 -3.52 14.34 -8.35
N ASN A 101 -3.45 15.63 -8.66
CA ASN A 101 -4.00 16.75 -7.85
C ASN A 101 -3.68 18.15 -8.40
N GLY A 102 -3.16 18.30 -9.62
CA GLY A 102 -3.09 19.61 -10.28
C GLY A 102 -2.30 20.68 -9.52
N VAL A 103 -1.19 20.30 -8.88
CA VAL A 103 -0.14 21.23 -8.40
C VAL A 103 1.16 20.98 -9.14
#